data_AF-A0A0F8XX21-F1
#
_entry.id   AF-A0A0F8XX21-F1
#
_cell.length_a   1.000
_cell.length_b   1.000
_cell.length_c   1.000
_cell.angle_alpha   90.00
_cell.angle_beta   90.00
_cell.angle_gamma   90.00
#
_symmetry.space_group_name_H-M   'P 1'
#
loop_
_entity.id
_entity.type
_entity.pdbx_description
1 polymer ?
#
loop_
_entity_poly.entity_id
_entity_poly.type
_entity_poly.pdbx_seq_one_letter_code
_entity_poly.pdbx_strand_id
1 'polypeptide(L)' 'MVNIPVINLNGGVATPLIDARSDIEKYRSLCRKLENFFPRIYGVIERRPGTKFVKEAK' A
#
# COMPACT_ATOMS: atom_id res chain seq x y z
N MET A 1 16.42 5.41 -10.78
CA MET A 1 15.03 4.91 -10.72
C MET A 1 14.19 5.99 -10.06
N VAL A 2 13.36 6.69 -10.83
CA VAL A 2 12.58 7.83 -10.34
C VAL A 2 11.49 7.29 -9.44
N ASN A 3 11.51 7.65 -8.16
CA ASN A 3 10.45 7.30 -7.21
C ASN A 3 9.26 8.21 -7.52
N ILE A 4 8.31 7.72 -8.32
CA ILE A 4 7.06 8.44 -8.59
C ILE A 4 6.20 8.28 -7.33
N PRO A 5 5.98 9.36 -6.54
CA PRO A 5 5.17 9.24 -5.34
C PRO A 5 3.73 8.93 -5.76
N VAL A 6 3.21 7.78 -5.36
CA VAL A 6 1.78 7.48 -5.48
C VAL A 6 1.05 8.40 -4.50
N ILE A 7 0.29 9.33 -5.04
CA ILE A 7 -0.16 10.55 -4.37
C ILE A 7 -1.26 10.25 -3.33
N ASN A 8 -1.94 9.11 -3.46
CA ASN A 8 -3.04 8.73 -2.57
C ASN A 8 -3.40 7.24 -2.74
N LEU A 9 -3.39 6.44 -1.67
CA LEU A 9 -3.83 5.04 -1.66
C LEU A 9 -5.11 4.81 -0.82
N ASN A 10 -5.94 5.84 -0.68
CA ASN A 10 -7.24 5.78 0.02
C ASN A 10 -8.24 4.80 -0.63
N GLY A 11 -8.02 4.39 -1.87
CA GLY A 11 -8.91 3.45 -2.56
C GLY A 11 -8.83 2.03 -2.01
N GLY A 12 -7.74 1.67 -1.32
CA GLY A 12 -7.53 0.33 -0.79
C GLY A 12 -7.23 -0.71 -1.87
N VAL A 13 -7.49 -1.98 -1.57
CA VAL A 13 -7.19 -3.10 -2.47
C VAL A 13 -8.32 -3.28 -3.49
N ALA A 14 -7.98 -3.28 -4.77
CA ALA A 14 -8.92 -3.54 -5.86
C ALA A 14 -9.37 -5.01 -5.86
N THR A 15 -10.65 -5.23 -6.12
CA THR A 15 -11.15 -6.58 -6.44
C THR A 15 -10.67 -6.98 -7.85
N PRO A 16 -10.40 -8.26 -8.12
CA PRO A 16 -9.94 -8.71 -9.44
C PRO A 16 -10.84 -8.30 -10.61
N LEU A 17 -12.13 -8.11 -10.37
CA LEU A 17 -13.12 -7.69 -11.38
C LEU A 17 -12.96 -6.21 -11.79
N ILE A 18 -12.36 -5.39 -10.93
CA ILE A 18 -12.21 -3.94 -11.10
C ILE A 18 -10.76 -3.57 -11.43
N ASP A 19 -9.82 -4.51 -11.27
CA ASP A 19 -8.38 -4.32 -11.51
C ASP A 19 -8.01 -3.87 -12.94
N ALA A 20 -8.89 -4.10 -13.93
CA ALA A 20 -8.66 -3.65 -15.31
C ALA A 20 -9.43 -2.38 -15.68
N ARG A 21 -10.27 -1.85 -14.79
CA ARG A 21 -11.14 -0.70 -15.08
C ARG A 21 -10.45 0.62 -14.80
N SER A 22 -9.59 1.03 -15.72
CA SER A 22 -8.89 2.32 -15.70
C SER A 22 -9.81 3.54 -15.84
N ASP A 23 -11.05 3.32 -16.28
CA ASP A 23 -12.10 4.33 -16.47
C ASP A 23 -12.69 4.84 -15.14
N ILE A 24 -12.53 4.09 -14.05
CA ILE A 24 -13.07 4.48 -12.75
C ILE A 24 -12.15 5.53 -12.12
N GLU A 25 -12.74 6.62 -11.62
CA GLU A 25 -11.99 7.71 -10.96
C GLU A 25 -11.12 7.21 -9.80
N LYS A 26 -11.65 6.25 -9.02
CA LYS A 26 -10.94 5.59 -7.90
C LYS A 26 -9.80 4.68 -8.35
N TYR A 27 -9.68 4.32 -9.63
CA TYR A 27 -8.59 3.45 -10.12
C TYR A 27 -7.21 4.01 -9.78
N ARG A 28 -7.06 5.34 -9.81
CA ARG A 28 -5.81 6.04 -9.50
C ARG A 28 -5.36 5.89 -8.05
N SER A 29 -6.25 5.54 -7.13
CA SER A 29 -5.97 5.39 -5.70
C SER A 29 -6.09 3.94 -5.19
N LEU A 30 -6.32 2.99 -6.10
CA LEU A 30 -6.39 1.57 -5.81
C LEU A 30 -5.02 0.91 -5.86
N CYS A 31 -4.90 -0.20 -5.14
CA CYS A 31 -3.75 -1.09 -5.16
C CYS A 31 -4.19 -2.51 -5.52
N ARG A 32 -3.43 -3.22 -6.35
CA ARG A 32 -3.74 -4.62 -6.67
C ARG A 32 -3.40 -5.58 -5.52
N LYS A 33 -2.27 -5.33 -4.86
CA LYS A 33 -1.78 -6.11 -3.72
C LYS A 33 -0.99 -5.22 -2.77
N LEU A 34 -1.30 -5.31 -1.48
CA LEU A 34 -0.61 -4.57 -0.42
C LEU A 34 -0.07 -5.56 0.62
N GLU A 35 1.23 -5.85 0.56
CA GLU A 35 1.87 -6.83 1.44
C GLU A 35 2.95 -6.15 2.29
N ASN A 36 2.94 -6.39 3.61
CA ASN A 36 3.89 -5.82 4.57
C ASN A 36 3.88 -4.27 4.67
N PHE A 37 2.70 -3.67 4.52
CA PHE A 37 2.50 -2.23 4.70
C PHE A 37 1.34 -1.93 5.66
N PHE A 38 1.38 -0.75 6.29
CA PHE A 38 0.31 -0.22 7.12
C PHE A 38 -0.36 0.98 6.43
N PRO A 39 -1.69 0.96 6.25
CA PRO A 39 -2.44 2.13 5.81
C PRO A 39 -2.53 3.16 6.96
N ARG A 40 -2.29 4.44 6.65
CA ARG A 40 -2.47 5.56 7.59
C ARG A 40 -3.79 6.27 7.30
N ILE A 41 -4.33 6.95 8.31
CA ILE A 41 -5.63 7.66 8.22
C ILE A 41 -5.64 8.72 7.09
N TYR A 42 -4.49 9.33 6.81
CA TYR A 42 -4.34 10.37 5.78
C TYR A 42 -3.94 9.83 4.39
N GLY A 43 -4.03 8.52 4.16
CA GLY A 43 -3.82 7.93 2.84
C GLY A 43 -2.40 7.61 2.44
N VAL A 44 -1.43 7.90 3.31
CA VAL A 44 -0.05 7.44 3.17
C VAL A 44 0.01 5.97 3.58
N ILE A 45 0.86 5.21 2.89
CA ILE A 45 1.20 3.85 3.25
C ILE A 45 2.61 3.83 3.80
N GLU A 46 2.77 3.25 4.99
CA GLU A 46 4.08 3.07 5.62
C GLU A 46 4.50 1.60 5.55
N ARG A 47 5.78 1.32 5.27
CA ARG A 47 6.29 -0.05 5.30
C ARG A 47 6.23 -0.57 6.73
N ARG A 48 5.80 -1.82 6.93
CA ARG A 48 5.87 -2.47 8.23
C ARG A 48 7.31 -2.39 8.73
N PRO A 49 7.57 -1.79 9.91
CA PRO A 49 8.91 -1.75 10.46
C PRO A 49 9.37 -3.19 10.69
N GLY A 50 10.61 -3.45 10.31
CA GLY A 50 11.21 -4.76 10.49
C GLY A 50 11.38 -5.09 11.98
N THR A 51 11.73 -6.34 12.26
CA THR A 51 12.19 -6.72 13.58
C THR A 51 13.60 -6.19 13.81
N LYS A 52 13.85 -5.62 14.98
CA LYS A 52 15.21 -5.36 15.45
C LYS A 52 15.64 -6.50 16.36
N PHE A 53 16.88 -6.93 16.24
CA PHE A 53 17.48 -7.84 17.21
C PHE A 53 17.56 -7.12 18.57
N VAL A 54 17.10 -7.77 19.63
CA VAL A 54 17.10 -7.20 21.00
C VAL A 54 18.08 -7.95 21.90
N LYS A 55 17.94 -9.28 22.00
CA LYS A 55 18.89 -10.18 22.66
C LYS A 55 18.54 -11.63 22.32
N GLU A 56 19.48 -12.56 22.52
CA GLU A 56 19.20 -13.99 22.49
C GLU A 56 18.39 -14.43 23.71
N ALA A 57 17.52 -15.43 23.52
CA ALA A 57 16.83 -16.11 24.61
C ALA A 57 17.83 -17.04 25.32
N LYS A 58 17.82 -17.00 26.65
CA LYS A 58 18.68 -17.82 27.51
C LYS A 58 18.24 -19.28 27.50
#